data_AF-A0A1J7CJF6-F1
#
_entry.id   AF-A0A1J7CJF6-F1
#
_cell.length_a   1.000
_cell.length_b   1.000
_cell.length_c   1.000
_cell.angle_alpha   90.00
_cell.angle_beta   90.00
_cell.angle_gamma   90.00
#
_symmetry.space_group_name_H-M   'P 1'
#
loop_
_entity.id
_entity.type
_entity.pdbx_description
1 polymer ?
#
loop_
_entity_poly.entity_id
_entity_poly.type
_entity_poly.pdbx_seq_one_letter_code
_entity_poly.pdbx_strand_id
1 'polypeptide(L)'
;MVDLEDFKDESECIYKAERYSVRDNGAVLRHPLQGKRSRPNDNSWTFGKLNIKTGYLEIASVVVHRIVATAFHGQPPTKEHVADHIDTNRQNNRPANLRWVTRLENILLNPITARKIELICGSVEEFLADPSKFRDNFPDPNFEWMCSVSAEEAQISLKRMLSWAESDQQLQGGLLGEWILNRKIVETPSAALPNYIMSKTLNAAQRIVFNFEDKPNEYPSTPQVFEGDPLAVYNERLTKGAVFFRNHNGEYVVVKSGFSTDKQTLYVLTRADYVYQEQKDGERHPVPVAELTEKVSDKELPHSLAEVTFEDGLFIHAKAESGFHPTEELEELFDDYIQGL
;
A
#
# COMPACT_ATOMS: atom_id res chain seq x y z
N MET A 1 -14.07 -5.37 -9.50
CA MET A 1 -14.55 -6.50 -10.33
C MET A 1 -13.83 -6.37 -11.65
N VAL A 2 -13.18 -7.43 -12.13
CA VAL A 2 -12.46 -7.39 -13.41
C VAL A 2 -13.48 -7.23 -14.53
N ASP A 3 -13.30 -6.22 -15.38
CA ASP A 3 -14.18 -5.95 -16.52
C ASP A 3 -13.87 -6.91 -17.66
N LEU A 4 -14.91 -7.44 -18.32
CA LEU A 4 -14.76 -8.27 -19.51
C LEU A 4 -14.21 -7.47 -20.70
N GLU A 5 -14.49 -6.17 -20.75
CA GLU A 5 -14.10 -5.27 -21.82
C GLU A 5 -12.73 -4.59 -21.58
N ASP A 6 -12.11 -4.81 -20.42
CA ASP A 6 -10.73 -4.40 -20.16
C ASP A 6 -9.76 -5.45 -20.72
N PHE A 7 -9.49 -5.38 -22.02
CA PHE A 7 -8.55 -6.23 -22.75
C PHE A 7 -7.86 -5.44 -23.88
N LYS A 8 -6.70 -5.90 -24.33
CA LYS A 8 -5.96 -5.27 -25.45
C LYS A 8 -5.83 -6.21 -26.64
N ASP A 9 -5.56 -7.48 -26.36
CA ASP A 9 -5.34 -8.50 -27.39
C ASP A 9 -6.38 -9.63 -27.33
N GLU A 10 -6.73 -10.15 -28.50
CA GLU A 10 -7.57 -11.34 -28.68
C GLU A 10 -6.83 -12.37 -29.55
N SER A 11 -6.95 -13.65 -29.19
CA SER A 11 -6.38 -14.77 -29.93
C SER A 11 -7.42 -15.90 -30.06
N GLU A 12 -7.28 -16.72 -31.10
CA GLU A 12 -8.12 -17.90 -31.29
C GLU A 12 -7.33 -19.19 -31.07
N CYS A 13 -7.99 -20.23 -30.54
CA CYS A 13 -7.38 -21.55 -30.43
C CYS A 13 -8.36 -22.69 -30.62
N ILE A 14 -7.80 -23.86 -30.93
CA ILE A 14 -8.50 -25.14 -30.88
C ILE A 14 -7.98 -25.93 -29.70
N TYR A 15 -8.87 -26.31 -28.80
CA TYR A 15 -8.53 -27.10 -27.62
C TYR A 15 -9.60 -28.16 -27.36
N LYS A 16 -9.19 -29.42 -27.22
CA LYS A 16 -10.09 -30.59 -27.09
C LYS A 16 -11.19 -30.64 -28.17
N ALA A 17 -10.82 -30.38 -29.42
CA ALA A 17 -11.72 -30.35 -30.59
C ALA A 17 -12.84 -29.27 -30.54
N GLU A 18 -12.71 -28.27 -29.67
CA GLU A 18 -13.59 -27.11 -29.58
C GLU A 18 -12.80 -25.85 -29.97
N ARG A 19 -13.46 -24.88 -30.62
CA ARG A 19 -12.87 -23.59 -31.01
C ARG A 19 -13.18 -22.53 -29.96
N TYR A 20 -12.18 -21.74 -29.57
CA TYR A 20 -12.31 -20.66 -28.60
C TYR A 20 -11.72 -19.36 -29.14
N SER A 21 -12.36 -18.24 -28.83
CA SER A 21 -11.72 -16.92 -28.80
C SER A 21 -11.33 -16.60 -27.37
N VAL A 22 -10.18 -15.96 -27.19
CA VAL A 22 -9.57 -15.72 -25.88
C VAL A 22 -9.01 -14.31 -25.83
N ARG A 23 -9.33 -13.56 -24.78
CA ARG A 23 -8.79 -12.23 -24.50
C ARG A 23 -7.59 -12.30 -23.55
N ASP A 24 -6.68 -11.34 -23.63
CA ASP A 24 -5.49 -11.24 -22.77
C ASP A 24 -5.81 -10.98 -21.28
N ASN A 25 -7.04 -10.58 -20.95
CA ASN A 25 -7.54 -10.53 -19.59
C ASN A 25 -7.95 -11.90 -19.02
N GLY A 26 -7.90 -12.97 -19.83
CA GLY A 26 -8.23 -14.34 -19.45
C GLY A 26 -9.70 -14.73 -19.69
N ALA A 27 -10.51 -13.85 -20.31
CA ALA A 27 -11.86 -14.19 -20.73
C ALA A 27 -11.82 -15.11 -21.96
N VAL A 28 -12.78 -16.04 -22.02
CA VAL A 28 -12.92 -17.01 -23.10
C VAL A 28 -14.34 -16.97 -23.66
N LEU A 29 -14.45 -17.19 -24.97
CA LEU A 29 -15.70 -17.42 -25.68
C LEU A 29 -15.59 -18.74 -26.42
N ARG A 30 -16.52 -19.66 -26.14
CA ARG A 30 -16.61 -20.93 -26.87
C ARG A 30 -17.50 -20.74 -28.11
N HIS A 31 -16.99 -21.15 -29.27
CA HIS A 31 -17.76 -21.12 -30.50
C HIS A 31 -18.67 -22.35 -30.62
N PRO A 32 -19.83 -22.23 -31.28
CA PRO A 32 -20.67 -23.37 -31.61
C PRO A 32 -19.96 -24.28 -32.62
N LEU A 33 -20.24 -25.57 -32.53
CA LEU A 33 -19.76 -26.54 -33.51
C LEU A 33 -20.39 -26.25 -34.88
N GLN A 34 -19.58 -26.31 -35.94
CA GLN A 34 -20.03 -26.04 -37.29
C GLN A 34 -21.22 -26.94 -37.69
N GLY A 35 -22.29 -26.33 -38.17
CA GLY A 35 -23.52 -27.04 -38.58
C GLY A 35 -24.35 -27.62 -37.44
N LYS A 36 -24.02 -27.34 -36.18
CA LYS A 36 -24.80 -27.76 -35.01
C LYS A 36 -25.45 -26.55 -34.33
N ARG A 37 -26.53 -26.81 -33.59
CA ARG A 37 -27.21 -25.81 -32.76
C ARG A 37 -26.26 -25.36 -31.63
N SER A 38 -26.23 -24.05 -31.38
CA SER A 38 -25.50 -23.46 -30.24
C SER A 38 -25.94 -24.06 -28.91
N ARG A 39 -24.97 -24.39 -28.08
CA ARG A 39 -25.17 -24.90 -26.72
C ARG A 39 -25.27 -23.74 -25.72
N PRO A 40 -25.72 -23.99 -24.49
CA PRO A 40 -25.60 -23.02 -23.41
C PRO A 40 -24.15 -22.53 -23.26
N ASN A 41 -23.98 -21.21 -23.10
CA ASN A 41 -22.71 -20.49 -22.97
C ASN A 41 -21.85 -20.44 -24.25
N ASP A 42 -22.34 -20.93 -25.39
CA ASP A 42 -21.70 -20.63 -26.69
C ASP A 42 -21.94 -19.15 -27.04
N ASN A 43 -20.99 -18.53 -27.74
CA ASN A 43 -21.04 -17.13 -28.18
C ASN A 43 -21.21 -16.10 -27.04
N SER A 44 -20.80 -16.44 -25.82
CA SER A 44 -20.82 -15.54 -24.67
C SER A 44 -19.43 -15.49 -24.04
N TRP A 45 -18.93 -14.27 -23.86
CA TRP A 45 -17.68 -14.02 -23.15
C TRP A 45 -17.85 -14.30 -21.65
N THR A 46 -16.89 -15.02 -21.09
CA THR A 46 -16.90 -15.35 -19.66
C THR A 46 -15.49 -15.64 -19.16
N PHE A 47 -15.22 -15.37 -17.87
CA PHE A 47 -14.04 -15.90 -17.19
C PHE A 47 -14.19 -17.36 -16.77
N GLY A 48 -15.37 -17.95 -16.97
CA GLY A 48 -15.74 -19.29 -16.52
C GLY A 48 -16.39 -19.30 -15.14
N LYS A 49 -16.84 -20.48 -14.73
CA LYS A 49 -17.44 -20.74 -13.41
C LYS A 49 -16.39 -21.35 -12.48
N LEU A 50 -16.31 -20.85 -11.24
CA LEU A 50 -15.41 -21.39 -10.23
C LEU A 50 -15.81 -22.82 -9.83
N ASN A 51 -14.85 -23.74 -9.93
CA ASN A 51 -14.93 -25.06 -9.34
C ASN A 51 -14.29 -25.01 -7.94
N ILE A 52 -15.13 -24.95 -6.90
CA ILE A 52 -14.68 -24.83 -5.50
C ILE A 52 -13.78 -25.99 -5.04
N LYS A 53 -13.87 -27.16 -5.67
CA LYS A 53 -13.05 -28.33 -5.29
C LYS A 53 -11.63 -28.24 -5.83
N THR A 54 -11.44 -27.54 -6.95
CA THR A 54 -10.15 -27.47 -7.64
C THR A 54 -9.56 -26.06 -7.62
N GLY A 55 -10.34 -25.03 -7.27
CA GLY A 55 -9.97 -23.62 -7.31
C GLY A 55 -9.86 -23.04 -8.73
N TYR A 56 -10.08 -23.84 -9.78
CA TYR A 56 -9.99 -23.38 -11.16
C TYR A 56 -11.32 -22.86 -11.70
N LEU A 57 -11.22 -21.94 -12.66
CA LEU A 57 -12.35 -21.51 -13.48
C LEU A 57 -12.54 -22.49 -14.64
N GLU A 58 -13.79 -22.86 -14.91
CA GLU A 58 -14.17 -23.82 -15.95
C GLU A 58 -15.27 -23.27 -16.86
N ILE A 59 -15.15 -23.55 -18.16
CA ILE A 59 -16.23 -23.41 -19.14
C ILE A 59 -16.58 -24.81 -19.67
N ALA A 60 -17.82 -25.24 -19.44
CA ALA A 60 -18.30 -26.57 -19.83
C ALA A 60 -17.35 -27.73 -19.44
N SER A 61 -16.95 -27.76 -18.17
CA SER A 61 -16.03 -28.75 -17.60
C SER A 61 -14.62 -28.75 -18.19
N VAL A 62 -14.25 -27.66 -18.89
CA VAL A 62 -12.90 -27.43 -19.39
C VAL A 62 -12.27 -26.29 -18.61
N VAL A 63 -11.10 -26.54 -18.02
CA VAL A 63 -10.35 -25.54 -17.25
C VAL A 63 -9.86 -24.39 -18.14
N VAL A 64 -10.17 -23.15 -17.74
CA VAL A 64 -9.98 -21.94 -18.54
C VAL A 64 -8.50 -21.63 -18.77
N HIS A 65 -7.66 -21.72 -17.74
CA HIS A 65 -6.21 -21.44 -17.86
C HIS A 65 -5.53 -22.25 -18.97
N ARG A 66 -5.96 -23.49 -19.24
CA ARG A 66 -5.40 -24.29 -20.34
C ARG A 66 -5.84 -23.80 -21.71
N ILE A 67 -7.07 -23.31 -21.83
CA ILE A 67 -7.56 -22.69 -23.07
C ILE A 67 -6.74 -21.43 -23.34
N VAL A 68 -6.56 -20.59 -22.31
CA VAL A 68 -5.80 -19.35 -22.43
C VAL A 68 -4.33 -19.61 -22.78
N ALA A 69 -3.66 -20.52 -22.05
CA ALA A 69 -2.28 -20.91 -22.35
C ALA A 69 -2.16 -21.48 -23.77
N THR A 70 -3.14 -22.23 -24.25
CA THR A 70 -3.14 -22.75 -25.62
C THR A 70 -3.23 -21.64 -26.67
N ALA A 71 -4.03 -20.59 -26.40
CA ALA A 71 -4.24 -19.49 -27.34
C ALA A 71 -3.07 -18.51 -27.45
N PHE A 72 -2.38 -18.25 -26.35
CA PHE A 72 -1.29 -17.26 -26.31
C PHE A 72 0.11 -17.88 -26.32
N HIS A 73 0.27 -19.08 -25.76
CA HIS A 73 1.57 -19.78 -25.66
C HIS A 73 1.67 -21.01 -26.56
N GLY A 74 0.61 -21.31 -27.32
CA GLY A 74 0.53 -22.49 -28.17
C GLY A 74 0.31 -23.78 -27.39
N GLN A 75 0.41 -24.91 -28.09
CA GLN A 75 0.23 -26.24 -27.50
C GLN A 75 1.36 -26.55 -26.49
N PRO A 76 1.09 -27.35 -25.44
CA PRO A 76 2.13 -27.79 -24.53
C PRO A 76 3.24 -28.52 -25.30
N PRO A 77 4.53 -28.23 -25.04
CA PRO A 77 5.64 -28.85 -25.76
C PRO A 77 5.66 -30.38 -25.66
N THR A 78 5.29 -30.92 -24.50
CA THR A 78 5.15 -32.36 -24.25
C THR A 78 3.91 -32.68 -23.42
N LYS A 79 3.53 -33.97 -23.35
CA LYS A 79 2.40 -34.43 -22.52
C LYS A 79 2.63 -34.26 -21.01
N GLU A 80 3.88 -34.09 -20.61
CA GLU A 80 4.27 -33.92 -19.20
C GLU A 80 4.12 -32.46 -18.74
N HIS A 81 4.06 -31.53 -19.69
CA HIS A 81 3.85 -30.11 -19.39
C HIS A 81 2.43 -29.87 -18.89
N VAL A 82 2.36 -29.11 -17.81
CA VAL A 82 1.14 -28.59 -17.21
C VAL A 82 1.13 -27.07 -17.37
N ALA A 83 -0.07 -26.49 -17.42
CA ALA A 83 -0.20 -25.03 -17.38
C ALA A 83 -0.12 -24.61 -15.92
N ASP A 84 0.88 -23.80 -15.60
CA ASP A 84 1.17 -23.28 -14.26
C ASP A 84 0.79 -21.81 -14.16
N HIS A 85 0.41 -21.39 -12.96
CA HIS A 85 0.14 -19.99 -12.60
C HIS A 85 1.33 -19.45 -11.83
N ILE A 86 2.04 -18.48 -12.41
CA ILE A 86 3.27 -17.92 -11.85
C ILE A 86 3.04 -17.35 -10.45
N ASP A 87 1.93 -16.61 -10.27
CA ASP A 87 1.52 -16.01 -9.00
C ASP A 87 0.84 -16.98 -8.02
N THR A 88 0.69 -18.25 -8.38
CA THR A 88 -0.04 -19.30 -7.62
C THR A 88 -1.54 -19.06 -7.43
N ASN A 89 -2.12 -18.01 -8.01
CA ASN A 89 -3.55 -17.71 -8.00
C ASN A 89 -4.25 -18.35 -9.21
N ARG A 90 -4.98 -19.45 -8.98
CA ARG A 90 -5.68 -20.23 -10.03
C ARG A 90 -6.81 -19.48 -10.74
N GLN A 91 -7.21 -18.32 -10.22
CA GLN A 91 -8.25 -17.47 -10.80
C GLN A 91 -7.67 -16.31 -11.63
N ASN A 92 -6.35 -16.07 -11.60
CA ASN A 92 -5.68 -15.12 -12.48
C ASN A 92 -5.23 -15.80 -13.79
N ASN A 93 -6.14 -15.89 -14.76
CA ASN A 93 -5.90 -16.59 -16.02
C ASN A 93 -5.30 -15.71 -17.13
N ARG A 94 -4.68 -14.57 -16.80
CA ARG A 94 -4.01 -13.73 -17.81
C ARG A 94 -2.86 -14.49 -18.45
N PRO A 95 -2.63 -14.42 -19.78
CA PRO A 95 -1.55 -15.13 -20.44
C PRO A 95 -0.18 -14.86 -19.82
N ALA A 96 0.09 -13.60 -19.42
CA ALA A 96 1.34 -13.21 -18.77
C ALA A 96 1.59 -13.92 -17.42
N ASN A 97 0.54 -14.43 -16.77
CA ASN A 97 0.62 -15.21 -15.53
C ASN A 97 0.70 -16.73 -15.78
N LEU A 98 0.55 -17.17 -17.03
CA LEU A 98 0.49 -18.58 -17.38
C LEU A 98 1.77 -19.02 -18.09
N ARG A 99 2.20 -20.26 -17.86
CA ARG A 99 3.31 -20.89 -18.59
C ARG A 99 3.13 -22.39 -18.69
N TRP A 100 3.73 -22.99 -19.72
CA TRP A 100 3.88 -24.44 -19.79
C TRP A 100 5.16 -24.85 -19.07
N VAL A 101 5.04 -25.70 -18.05
CA VAL A 101 6.18 -26.26 -17.31
C VAL A 101 5.89 -27.70 -16.94
N THR A 102 6.92 -28.52 -16.80
CA THR A 102 6.83 -29.80 -16.10
C THR A 102 6.70 -29.58 -14.59
N ARG A 103 6.30 -30.62 -13.85
CA ARG A 103 6.21 -30.54 -12.38
C ARG A 103 7.57 -30.24 -11.73
N LEU A 104 8.64 -30.82 -12.26
CA LEU A 104 10.00 -30.59 -11.79
C LEU A 104 10.46 -29.16 -12.08
N GLU A 105 10.26 -28.68 -13.32
CA GLU A 105 10.58 -27.29 -13.67
C GLU A 105 9.79 -26.30 -12.82
N ASN A 106 8.53 -26.59 -12.48
CA ASN A 106 7.78 -25.70 -11.61
C ASN A 106 8.43 -25.56 -10.23
N ILE A 107 8.87 -26.67 -9.64
CA ILE A 107 9.55 -26.67 -8.33
C ILE A 107 10.85 -25.85 -8.41
N LEU A 108 11.62 -26.02 -9.49
CA LEU A 108 12.93 -25.38 -9.64
C LEU A 108 12.84 -23.90 -10.04
N LEU A 109 11.86 -23.54 -10.87
CA LEU A 109 11.73 -22.20 -11.47
C LEU A 109 10.73 -21.29 -10.77
N ASN A 110 10.00 -21.78 -9.76
CA ASN A 110 9.05 -20.98 -9.00
C ASN A 110 9.53 -20.83 -7.54
N PRO A 111 10.15 -19.70 -7.17
CA PRO A 111 10.63 -19.46 -5.81
C PRO A 111 9.55 -19.61 -4.75
N ILE A 112 8.30 -19.23 -5.07
CA ILE A 112 7.15 -19.36 -4.18
C ILE A 112 6.84 -20.83 -3.91
N THR A 113 6.92 -21.68 -4.94
CA THR A 113 6.66 -23.12 -4.80
C THR A 113 7.81 -23.81 -4.09
N ALA A 114 9.06 -23.47 -4.42
CA ALA A 114 10.25 -23.96 -3.72
C ALA A 114 10.19 -23.63 -2.22
N ARG A 115 9.89 -22.38 -1.86
CA ARG A 115 9.77 -21.96 -0.46
C ARG A 115 8.70 -22.72 0.31
N LYS A 116 7.53 -22.97 -0.30
CA LYS A 116 6.48 -23.79 0.31
C LYS A 116 6.96 -25.22 0.59
N ILE A 117 7.72 -25.80 -0.34
CA ILE A 117 8.29 -27.15 -0.17
C ILE A 117 9.33 -27.14 0.95
N GLU A 118 10.23 -26.16 1.00
CA GLU A 118 11.21 -26.02 2.09
C GLU A 118 10.55 -25.93 3.47
N LEU A 119 9.49 -25.13 3.60
CA LEU A 119 8.79 -24.97 4.88
C LEU A 119 8.13 -26.27 5.37
N ILE A 120 7.68 -27.13 4.46
CA ILE A 120 6.98 -28.39 4.80
C ILE A 120 7.95 -29.57 4.91
N CYS A 121 8.96 -29.60 4.05
CA CYS A 121 9.86 -30.75 3.85
C CYS A 121 11.27 -30.50 4.38
N GLY A 122 11.57 -29.30 4.87
CA GLY A 122 12.90 -28.87 5.32
C GLY A 122 13.81 -28.40 4.17
N SER A 123 13.83 -29.13 3.05
CA SER A 123 14.63 -28.79 1.86
C SER A 123 13.94 -29.28 0.58
N VAL A 124 14.18 -28.58 -0.53
CA VAL A 124 13.71 -29.00 -1.86
C VAL A 124 14.41 -30.30 -2.29
N GLU A 125 15.69 -30.45 -2.01
CA GLU A 125 16.48 -31.64 -2.32
C GLU A 125 15.94 -32.88 -1.61
N GLU A 126 15.57 -32.75 -0.33
CA GLU A 126 15.02 -33.85 0.44
C GLU A 126 13.63 -34.27 -0.07
N PHE A 127 12.81 -33.29 -0.48
CA PHE A 127 11.55 -33.55 -1.17
C PHE A 127 11.76 -34.27 -2.51
N LEU A 128 12.72 -33.83 -3.33
CA LEU A 128 13.00 -34.46 -4.62
C LEU A 128 13.59 -35.87 -4.49
N ALA A 129 14.32 -36.14 -3.41
CA ALA A 129 14.91 -37.46 -3.15
C ALA A 129 13.84 -38.52 -2.85
N ASP A 130 12.83 -38.19 -2.05
CA ASP A 130 11.67 -39.07 -1.82
C ASP A 130 10.40 -38.28 -1.48
N PRO A 131 9.61 -37.88 -2.51
CA PRO A 131 8.38 -37.13 -2.31
C PRO A 131 7.33 -37.87 -1.49
N SER A 132 7.40 -39.21 -1.44
CA SER A 132 6.39 -40.06 -0.79
C SER A 132 6.36 -39.85 0.72
N LYS A 133 7.50 -39.48 1.33
CA LYS A 133 7.63 -39.22 2.77
C LYS A 133 6.79 -38.04 3.25
N PHE A 134 6.53 -37.09 2.37
CA PHE A 134 5.89 -35.82 2.71
C PHE A 134 4.41 -35.76 2.30
N ARG A 135 3.86 -36.86 1.78
CA ARG A 135 2.50 -36.90 1.21
C ARG A 135 1.43 -36.37 2.17
N ASP A 136 1.56 -36.71 3.44
CA ASP A 136 0.60 -36.36 4.50
C ASP A 136 0.94 -35.02 5.19
N ASN A 137 2.08 -34.41 4.86
CA ASN A 137 2.54 -33.16 5.47
C ASN A 137 1.98 -31.92 4.77
N PHE A 138 1.47 -32.07 3.54
CA PHE A 138 0.86 -30.96 2.81
C PHE A 138 -0.56 -30.72 3.33
N PRO A 139 -0.88 -29.51 3.82
CA PRO A 139 -2.22 -29.19 4.25
C PRO A 139 -3.19 -29.22 3.06
N ASP A 140 -4.47 -29.42 3.37
CA ASP A 140 -5.52 -29.34 2.35
C ASP A 140 -5.46 -27.99 1.62
N PRO A 141 -5.61 -27.97 0.28
CA PRO A 141 -5.55 -26.72 -0.47
C PRO A 141 -6.65 -25.74 -0.04
N ASN A 142 -6.27 -24.62 0.59
CA ASN A 142 -7.19 -23.51 0.82
C ASN A 142 -7.22 -22.57 -0.41
N PHE A 143 -8.39 -22.49 -1.04
CA PHE A 143 -8.66 -21.63 -2.21
C PHE A 143 -9.43 -20.35 -1.88
N GLU A 144 -9.84 -20.11 -0.62
CA GLU A 144 -10.68 -18.97 -0.20
C GLU A 144 -10.07 -17.62 -0.57
N TRP A 145 -8.75 -17.58 -0.66
CA TRP A 145 -8.00 -16.38 -1.00
C TRP A 145 -7.81 -16.15 -2.49
N MET A 146 -8.02 -17.17 -3.31
CA MET A 146 -7.91 -17.01 -4.75
C MET A 146 -9.12 -16.22 -5.22
N CYS A 147 -8.89 -15.15 -5.97
CA CYS A 147 -9.95 -14.34 -6.54
C CYS A 147 -9.51 -13.75 -7.89
N SER A 148 -10.48 -13.23 -8.63
CA SER A 148 -10.21 -12.41 -9.81
C SER A 148 -9.65 -11.05 -9.39
N VAL A 149 -8.49 -10.72 -9.92
CA VAL A 149 -7.73 -9.49 -9.61
C VAL A 149 -7.49 -8.66 -10.88
N SER A 150 -7.31 -7.35 -10.72
CA SER A 150 -6.83 -6.48 -11.80
C SER A 150 -5.39 -6.82 -12.21
N ALA A 151 -4.91 -6.27 -13.32
CA ALA A 151 -3.52 -6.47 -13.73
C ALA A 151 -2.54 -5.88 -12.71
N GLU A 152 -2.85 -4.71 -12.17
CA GLU A 152 -2.05 -4.01 -11.15
C GLU A 152 -2.05 -4.78 -9.83
N GLU A 153 -3.23 -5.23 -9.37
CA GLU A 153 -3.37 -6.04 -8.16
C GLU A 153 -2.58 -7.35 -8.27
N ALA A 154 -2.61 -8.01 -9.44
CA ALA A 154 -1.84 -9.22 -9.70
C ALA A 154 -0.32 -8.97 -9.59
N GLN A 155 0.18 -7.87 -10.15
CA GLN A 155 1.60 -7.50 -10.08
C GLN A 155 2.03 -7.22 -8.64
N ILE A 156 1.23 -6.48 -7.88
CA ILE A 156 1.49 -6.19 -6.47
C ILE A 156 1.51 -7.50 -5.66
N SER A 157 0.53 -8.38 -5.88
CA SER A 157 0.43 -9.67 -5.21
C SER A 157 1.63 -10.57 -5.52
N LEU A 158 2.02 -10.68 -6.79
CA LEU A 158 3.19 -11.44 -7.20
C LEU A 158 4.48 -10.89 -6.57
N LYS A 159 4.66 -9.57 -6.54
CA LYS A 159 5.84 -8.94 -5.93
C LYS A 159 5.94 -9.27 -4.44
N ARG A 160 4.81 -9.22 -3.71
CA ARG A 160 4.76 -9.62 -2.30
C ARG A 160 5.12 -11.09 -2.11
N MET A 161 4.60 -11.96 -2.95
CA MET A 161 4.86 -13.40 -2.88
C MET A 161 6.32 -13.75 -3.17
N LEU A 162 6.96 -13.07 -4.13
CA LEU A 162 8.39 -13.22 -4.39
C LEU A 162 9.24 -12.72 -3.22
N SER A 163 8.91 -11.54 -2.68
CA SER A 163 9.61 -11.01 -1.51
C SER A 163 9.49 -11.94 -0.28
N TRP A 164 8.33 -12.56 -0.08
CA TRP A 164 8.15 -13.59 0.94
C TRP A 164 9.00 -14.83 0.68
N ALA A 165 9.04 -15.29 -0.57
CA ALA A 165 9.84 -16.46 -0.95
C ALA A 165 11.34 -16.27 -0.68
N GLU A 166 11.84 -15.03 -0.82
CA GLU A 166 13.22 -14.63 -0.52
C GLU A 166 13.47 -14.40 0.99
N SER A 167 12.41 -14.31 1.81
CA SER A 167 12.52 -14.00 3.23
C SER A 167 12.66 -15.25 4.11
N ASP A 168 13.43 -15.12 5.20
CA ASP A 168 13.55 -16.13 6.26
C ASP A 168 12.38 -16.12 7.26
N GLN A 169 11.36 -15.28 7.03
CA GLN A 169 10.23 -15.15 7.94
C GLN A 169 9.26 -16.33 7.81
N GLN A 170 8.94 -16.98 8.94
CA GLN A 170 7.76 -17.84 9.03
C GLN A 170 6.49 -17.01 8.88
N LEU A 171 5.44 -17.60 8.28
CA LEU A 171 4.11 -16.97 8.20
C LEU A 171 3.56 -16.75 9.62
N GLN A 172 3.73 -15.54 10.17
CA GLN A 172 3.14 -15.15 11.45
C GLN A 172 1.73 -14.59 11.23
N GLY A 173 0.73 -15.39 11.61
CA GLY A 173 -0.66 -14.94 11.71
C GLY A 173 -1.45 -15.01 10.40
N GLY A 174 -2.44 -15.91 10.37
CA GLY A 174 -3.44 -16.01 9.30
C GLY A 174 -3.14 -17.03 8.21
N LEU A 175 -4.20 -17.41 7.48
CA LEU A 175 -4.09 -18.22 6.27
C LEU A 175 -3.25 -17.42 5.25
N LEU A 176 -2.37 -18.08 4.48
CA LEU A 176 -1.55 -17.48 3.40
C LEU A 176 -2.35 -16.46 2.56
N GLY A 177 -3.63 -16.74 2.39
CA GLY A 177 -4.60 -15.88 1.75
C GLY A 177 -4.91 -14.51 2.34
N GLU A 178 -5.03 -14.40 3.66
CA GLU A 178 -5.25 -13.13 4.35
C GLU A 178 -4.04 -12.21 4.19
N TRP A 179 -2.84 -12.79 4.10
CA TRP A 179 -1.60 -12.08 3.83
C TRP A 179 -1.50 -11.63 2.36
N ILE A 180 -1.82 -12.52 1.41
CA ILE A 180 -1.78 -12.25 -0.04
C ILE A 180 -2.76 -11.13 -0.44
N LEU A 181 -4.00 -11.20 0.05
CA LEU A 181 -5.08 -10.26 -0.28
C LEU A 181 -5.25 -9.15 0.76
N ASN A 182 -4.30 -8.94 1.67
CA ASN A 182 -4.37 -7.79 2.54
C ASN A 182 -4.41 -6.53 1.66
N ARG A 183 -5.63 -5.97 1.53
CA ARG A 183 -5.91 -4.74 0.79
C ARG A 183 -5.36 -3.54 1.52
N LYS A 184 -4.99 -3.71 2.80
CA LYS A 184 -4.04 -2.82 3.42
C LYS A 184 -2.74 -2.99 2.64
N ILE A 185 -2.35 -1.93 1.96
CA ILE A 185 -1.03 -1.77 1.37
C ILE A 185 -0.03 -2.06 2.49
N VAL A 186 0.41 -3.32 2.60
CA VAL A 186 1.61 -3.64 3.36
C VAL A 186 2.72 -3.29 2.41
N GLU A 187 3.16 -2.04 2.51
CA GLU A 187 4.47 -1.63 2.04
C GLU A 187 5.50 -2.55 2.68
N THR A 188 6.02 -3.47 1.88
CA THR A 188 7.29 -4.13 2.18
C THR A 188 8.30 -3.03 2.54
N PRO A 189 9.01 -3.10 3.67
CA PRO A 189 9.92 -2.03 4.10
C PRO A 189 11.16 -2.04 3.19
N SER A 190 11.08 -1.29 2.10
CA SER A 190 12.18 -1.08 1.15
C SER A 190 12.37 0.43 1.04
N ALA A 191 13.34 0.92 1.82
CA ALA A 191 13.60 2.32 2.15
C ALA A 191 12.41 2.96 2.87
N ALA A 192 12.63 3.51 4.06
CA ALA A 192 11.62 4.27 4.78
C ALA A 192 10.99 5.28 3.80
N LEU A 193 9.73 5.06 3.42
CA LEU A 193 8.93 6.16 2.90
C LEU A 193 8.97 7.18 4.03
N PRO A 194 9.46 8.40 3.76
CA PRO A 194 9.56 9.40 4.80
C PRO A 194 8.18 9.54 5.44
N ASN A 195 8.12 9.45 6.76
CA ASN A 195 6.89 9.61 7.54
C ASN A 195 6.44 11.08 7.59
N TYR A 196 6.77 11.84 6.56
CA TYR A 196 6.55 13.27 6.41
C TYR A 196 6.14 13.61 4.97
N ILE A 197 5.37 14.69 4.81
CA ILE A 197 5.10 15.30 3.51
C ILE A 197 5.85 16.62 3.40
N MET A 198 6.27 16.97 2.18
CA MET A 198 6.96 18.23 1.92
C MET A 198 6.06 19.41 2.24
N SER A 199 6.58 20.37 3.00
CA SER A 199 5.92 21.65 3.24
C SER A 199 5.92 22.48 1.94
N LYS A 200 5.05 23.49 1.90
CA LYS A 200 5.14 24.56 0.91
C LYS A 200 6.37 25.46 1.11
N THR A 201 6.98 25.42 2.30
CA THR A 201 8.23 26.13 2.60
C THR A 201 9.42 25.24 2.25
N LEU A 202 10.39 25.81 1.55
CA LEU A 202 11.63 25.12 1.18
C LEU A 202 12.42 24.71 2.44
N ASN A 203 13.10 23.57 2.39
CA ASN A 203 13.79 22.89 3.50
C ASN A 203 12.88 22.44 4.66
N ALA A 204 11.55 22.58 4.56
CA ALA A 204 10.62 22.13 5.58
C ALA A 204 9.79 20.92 5.11
N ALA A 205 9.45 20.06 6.06
CA ALA A 205 8.46 19.00 5.90
C ALA A 205 7.64 18.86 7.17
N GLN A 206 6.51 18.18 7.09
CA GLN A 206 5.62 17.92 8.23
C GLN A 206 5.37 16.42 8.38
N ARG A 207 5.42 15.91 9.61
CA ARG A 207 5.15 14.50 9.92
C ARG A 207 3.69 14.15 9.58
N ILE A 208 3.45 12.99 8.97
CA ILE A 208 2.11 12.49 8.62
C ILE A 208 1.44 12.00 9.91
N VAL A 209 0.26 12.53 10.24
CA VAL A 209 -0.44 12.17 11.49
C VAL A 209 -1.58 11.19 11.25
N PHE A 210 -2.37 11.37 10.19
CA PHE A 210 -3.60 10.58 9.98
C PHE A 210 -3.60 9.76 8.68
N ASN A 211 -3.32 10.37 7.52
CA ASN A 211 -3.32 9.69 6.22
C ASN A 211 -2.63 10.53 5.11
N PHE A 212 -2.55 9.98 3.90
CA PHE A 212 -1.99 10.63 2.69
C PHE A 212 -2.82 11.83 2.15
N GLU A 213 -3.90 12.24 2.83
CA GLU A 213 -4.71 13.42 2.47
C GLU A 213 -4.31 14.68 3.26
N ASP A 214 -3.33 14.57 4.17
CA ASP A 214 -2.78 15.71 4.90
C ASP A 214 -2.31 16.78 3.89
N LYS A 215 -2.81 18.02 4.06
CA LYS A 215 -2.43 19.14 3.20
C LYS A 215 -1.09 19.72 3.65
N PRO A 216 -0.19 20.06 2.73
CA PRO A 216 1.09 20.67 3.09
C PRO A 216 0.88 22.08 3.62
N ASN A 217 1.43 22.33 4.81
CA ASN A 217 1.40 23.64 5.49
C ASN A 217 2.64 24.45 5.15
N GLU A 218 2.68 25.71 5.57
CA GLU A 218 3.85 26.59 5.45
C GLU A 218 4.50 26.77 6.82
N TYR A 219 5.84 26.82 6.86
CA TYR A 219 6.64 27.11 8.05
C TYR A 219 7.53 28.33 7.81
N PRO A 220 7.00 29.56 7.84
CA PRO A 220 7.70 30.75 7.35
C PRO A 220 9.03 31.05 8.05
N SER A 221 9.17 30.63 9.31
CA SER A 221 10.39 30.85 10.09
C SER A 221 11.54 29.87 9.75
N THR A 222 11.31 28.85 8.92
CA THR A 222 12.32 27.82 8.60
C THR A 222 13.54 28.42 7.89
N PRO A 223 14.78 28.15 8.35
CA PRO A 223 16.01 28.57 7.70
C PRO A 223 16.16 28.04 6.27
N GLN A 224 16.45 28.95 5.34
CA GLN A 224 16.70 28.61 3.94
C GLN A 224 18.18 28.40 3.64
N VAL A 225 19.03 29.10 4.37
CA VAL A 225 20.49 29.00 4.34
C VAL A 225 20.96 29.04 5.78
N PHE A 226 21.83 28.10 6.14
CA PHE A 226 22.38 27.96 7.49
C PHE A 226 23.76 27.34 7.42
N GLU A 227 24.62 27.72 8.36
CA GLU A 227 25.94 27.13 8.58
C GLU A 227 26.00 26.64 10.04
N GLY A 228 26.64 25.50 10.28
CA GLY A 228 26.69 24.89 11.61
C GLY A 228 25.45 24.04 11.93
N ASP A 229 25.00 24.08 13.18
CA ASP A 229 23.87 23.28 13.68
C ASP A 229 22.53 23.82 13.16
N PRO A 230 21.79 23.06 12.32
CA PRO A 230 20.54 23.50 11.72
C PRO A 230 19.48 23.88 12.75
N LEU A 231 19.32 23.09 13.82
CA LEU A 231 18.28 23.33 14.82
C LEU A 231 18.61 24.54 15.68
N ALA A 232 19.89 24.79 15.96
CA ALA A 232 20.34 26.01 16.64
C ALA A 232 19.97 27.26 15.83
N VAL A 233 20.25 27.25 14.53
CA VAL A 233 19.89 28.37 13.63
C VAL A 233 18.37 28.53 13.54
N TYR A 234 17.62 27.43 13.54
CA TYR A 234 16.16 27.54 13.55
C TYR A 234 15.65 28.14 14.86
N ASN A 235 16.14 27.70 16.01
CA ASN A 235 15.74 28.24 17.31
C ASN A 235 15.99 29.76 17.43
N GLU A 236 17.09 30.29 16.87
CA GLU A 236 17.35 31.73 16.83
C GLU A 236 16.29 32.53 16.05
N ARG A 237 15.64 31.91 15.05
CA ARG A 237 14.55 32.53 14.29
C ARG A 237 13.20 32.43 14.98
N LEU A 238 13.03 31.50 15.93
CA LEU A 238 11.79 31.30 16.68
C LEU A 238 11.64 32.32 17.82
N THR A 239 11.69 33.61 17.49
CA THR A 239 11.43 34.69 18.45
C THR A 239 9.94 34.76 18.78
N LYS A 240 9.60 35.12 20.03
CA LYS A 240 8.20 35.31 20.45
C LYS A 240 7.44 36.23 19.49
N GLY A 241 6.31 35.76 18.98
CA GLY A 241 5.46 36.43 17.98
C GLY A 241 5.81 36.14 16.52
N ALA A 242 6.90 35.43 16.22
CA ALA A 242 7.22 35.01 14.86
C ALA A 242 6.21 33.97 14.34
N VAL A 243 5.91 34.00 13.04
CA VAL A 243 5.00 33.04 12.41
C VAL A 243 5.68 31.67 12.30
N PHE A 244 5.23 30.71 13.09
CA PHE A 244 5.75 29.35 13.08
C PHE A 244 5.11 28.52 11.98
N PHE A 245 3.78 28.55 11.91
CA PHE A 245 2.98 27.65 11.09
C PHE A 245 1.82 28.41 10.45
N ARG A 246 1.55 28.16 9.17
CA ARG A 246 0.40 28.72 8.45
C ARG A 246 -0.34 27.62 7.69
N ASN A 247 -1.66 27.60 7.87
CA ASN A 247 -2.57 26.74 7.11
C ASN A 247 -3.68 27.58 6.45
N HIS A 248 -4.71 26.92 5.92
CA HIS A 248 -5.85 27.58 5.27
C HIS A 248 -6.76 28.33 6.26
N ASN A 249 -6.68 28.04 7.56
CA ASN A 249 -7.47 28.71 8.60
C ASN A 249 -6.76 29.96 9.12
N GLY A 250 -5.44 29.97 9.20
CA GLY A 250 -4.69 31.13 9.67
C GLY A 250 -3.27 30.80 10.09
N GLU A 251 -2.71 31.73 10.86
CA GLU A 251 -1.34 31.67 11.34
C GLU A 251 -1.27 31.26 12.80
N TYR A 252 -0.17 30.58 13.16
CA TYR A 252 0.19 30.29 14.53
C TYR A 252 1.56 30.91 14.81
N VAL A 253 1.62 31.68 15.89
CA VAL A 253 2.80 32.44 16.30
C VAL A 253 3.50 31.78 17.48
N VAL A 254 4.82 31.94 17.55
CA VAL A 254 5.65 31.38 18.62
C VAL A 254 5.35 32.09 19.95
N VAL A 255 5.06 31.32 20.99
CA VAL A 255 4.97 31.79 22.37
C VAL A 255 6.33 31.61 23.07
N LYS A 256 6.85 30.37 23.06
CA LYS A 256 8.18 29.99 23.58
C LYS A 256 8.75 28.82 22.78
N SER A 257 10.08 28.71 22.71
CA SER A 257 10.78 27.58 22.10
C SER A 257 11.94 27.12 23.00
N GLY A 258 12.33 25.86 22.89
CA GLY A 258 13.39 25.29 23.71
C GLY A 258 13.86 23.93 23.21
N PHE A 259 15.09 23.56 23.56
CA PHE A 259 15.67 22.28 23.18
C PHE A 259 15.33 21.17 24.19
N SER A 260 15.18 19.95 23.69
CA SER A 260 15.31 18.74 24.49
C SER A 260 16.68 18.66 25.17
N THR A 261 16.78 17.85 26.23
CA THR A 261 18.04 17.67 26.99
C THR A 261 19.18 17.14 26.11
N ASP A 262 18.88 16.30 25.12
CA ASP A 262 19.84 15.75 24.16
C ASP A 262 20.13 16.68 22.95
N LYS A 263 19.44 17.83 22.89
CA LYS A 263 19.48 18.81 21.79
C LYS A 263 19.16 18.26 20.40
N GLN A 264 18.48 17.11 20.32
CA GLN A 264 18.05 16.52 19.04
C GLN A 264 16.69 17.05 18.59
N THR A 265 15.90 17.61 19.51
CA THR A 265 14.54 18.06 19.25
C THR A 265 14.35 19.50 19.74
N LEU A 266 13.68 20.30 18.92
CA LEU A 266 13.28 21.65 19.25
C LEU A 266 11.77 21.68 19.49
N TYR A 267 11.36 21.97 20.72
CA TYR A 267 9.96 22.14 21.08
C TYR A 267 9.54 23.59 20.90
N VAL A 268 8.34 23.80 20.37
CA VAL A 268 7.79 25.11 20.06
C VAL A 268 6.35 25.18 20.54
N LEU A 269 6.10 25.96 21.59
CA LEU A 269 4.75 26.29 22.00
C LEU A 269 4.24 27.44 21.14
N THR A 270 3.10 27.23 20.50
CA THR A 270 2.48 28.18 19.57
C THR A 270 1.06 28.50 19.98
N ARG A 271 0.55 29.59 19.42
CA ARG A 271 -0.83 30.06 19.62
C ARG A 271 -1.41 30.51 18.30
N ALA A 272 -2.69 30.24 18.07
CA ALA A 272 -3.41 30.78 16.92
C ALA A 272 -3.41 32.32 16.97
N ASP A 273 -3.15 32.96 15.82
CA ASP A 273 -3.23 34.40 15.64
C ASP A 273 -4.49 34.82 14.86
N TYR A 274 -5.58 34.07 15.09
CA TYR A 274 -6.89 34.31 14.50
C TYR A 274 -8.01 33.81 15.44
N VAL A 275 -9.23 34.33 15.23
CA VAL A 275 -10.45 33.91 15.92
C VAL A 275 -11.57 33.62 14.92
N TYR A 276 -12.45 32.66 15.24
CA TYR A 276 -13.63 32.40 14.40
C TYR A 276 -14.78 33.33 14.74
N GLN A 277 -15.13 34.21 13.79
CA GLN A 277 -16.32 35.08 13.90
C GLN A 277 -17.45 34.58 12.99
N GLU A 278 -18.68 34.68 13.49
CA GLU A 278 -19.89 34.37 12.74
C GLU A 278 -20.26 35.54 11.83
N GLN A 279 -20.39 35.27 10.54
CA GLN A 279 -20.81 36.26 9.56
C GLN A 279 -22.34 36.33 9.45
N LYS A 280 -22.83 37.31 8.68
CA LYS A 280 -24.28 37.57 8.51
C LYS A 280 -25.04 36.41 7.85
N ASP A 281 -24.34 35.52 7.18
CA ASP A 281 -24.84 34.30 6.55
C ASP A 281 -24.88 33.08 7.50
N GLY A 282 -24.37 33.22 8.73
CA GLY A 282 -24.27 32.14 9.72
C GLY A 282 -23.04 31.25 9.54
N GLU A 283 -22.17 31.51 8.56
CA GLU A 283 -20.90 30.80 8.42
C GLU A 283 -19.82 31.42 9.32
N ARG A 284 -18.98 30.57 9.93
CA ARG A 284 -17.88 31.00 10.80
C ARG A 284 -16.58 31.05 10.01
N HIS A 285 -16.01 32.24 9.85
CA HIS A 285 -14.73 32.45 9.18
C HIS A 285 -13.63 32.83 10.17
N PRO A 286 -12.38 32.39 9.94
CA PRO A 286 -11.26 32.85 10.72
C PRO A 286 -10.91 34.30 10.36
N VAL A 287 -10.79 35.13 11.38
CA VAL A 287 -10.39 36.55 11.28
C VAL A 287 -9.06 36.72 12.02
N PRO A 288 -8.00 37.24 11.38
CA PRO A 288 -6.73 37.50 12.05
C PRO A 288 -6.90 38.42 13.26
N VAL A 289 -6.16 38.17 14.35
CA VAL A 289 -6.25 38.98 15.58
C VAL A 289 -5.92 40.45 15.33
N ALA A 290 -5.02 40.73 14.38
CA ALA A 290 -4.66 42.09 13.96
C ALA A 290 -5.81 42.90 13.35
N GLU A 291 -6.85 42.23 12.83
CA GLU A 291 -8.01 42.86 12.20
C GLU A 291 -9.17 43.09 13.19
N LEU A 292 -9.04 42.63 14.44
CA LEU A 292 -10.07 42.75 15.45
C LEU A 292 -10.11 44.16 16.06
N THR A 293 -11.32 44.70 16.18
CA THR A 293 -11.57 45.98 16.86
C THR A 293 -11.37 45.88 18.38
N GLU A 294 -11.61 44.69 18.96
CA GLU A 294 -11.46 44.42 20.39
C GLU A 294 -10.24 43.53 20.64
N LYS A 295 -9.47 43.85 21.68
CA LYS A 295 -8.30 43.06 22.06
C LYS A 295 -8.75 41.73 22.68
N VAL A 296 -8.38 40.63 22.04
CA VAL A 296 -8.55 39.29 22.58
C VAL A 296 -7.38 38.95 23.49
N SER A 297 -7.64 38.27 24.60
CA SER A 297 -6.59 37.81 25.51
C SER A 297 -5.82 36.66 24.87
N ASP A 298 -4.49 36.74 24.89
CA ASP A 298 -3.60 35.68 24.41
C ASP A 298 -3.95 34.31 25.03
N LYS A 299 -4.41 34.28 26.28
CA LYS A 299 -4.76 33.03 26.99
C LYS A 299 -6.01 32.34 26.46
N GLU A 300 -6.89 33.08 25.80
CA GLU A 300 -8.16 32.57 25.27
C GLU A 300 -8.01 31.96 23.87
N LEU A 301 -6.87 32.21 23.23
CA LEU A 301 -6.58 31.67 21.90
C LEU A 301 -6.07 30.22 22.01
N PRO A 302 -6.43 29.34 21.07
CA PRO A 302 -5.95 27.96 21.06
C PRO A 302 -4.43 27.88 20.99
N HIS A 303 -3.83 27.11 21.90
CA HIS A 303 -2.41 26.80 21.91
C HIS A 303 -2.14 25.42 21.31
N SER A 304 -0.92 25.22 20.83
CA SER A 304 -0.46 23.93 20.31
C SER A 304 1.03 23.78 20.53
N LEU A 305 1.43 22.58 20.91
CA LEU A 305 2.83 22.21 21.10
C LEU A 305 3.33 21.41 19.89
N ALA A 306 4.37 21.92 19.26
CA ALA A 306 5.04 21.28 18.13
C ALA A 306 6.46 20.85 18.52
N GLU A 307 6.96 19.84 17.83
CA GLU A 307 8.36 19.44 17.86
C GLU A 307 8.97 19.57 16.47
N VAL A 308 10.25 19.89 16.42
CA VAL A 308 11.03 19.98 15.19
C VAL A 308 12.31 19.16 15.32
N THR A 309 12.52 18.27 14.36
CA THR A 309 13.76 17.51 14.19
C THR A 309 14.42 17.84 12.86
N PHE A 310 15.70 17.51 12.71
CA PHE A 310 16.42 17.66 11.44
C PHE A 310 16.81 16.28 10.89
N GLU A 311 16.05 15.83 9.89
CA GLU A 311 16.16 14.50 9.28
C GLU A 311 16.22 14.67 7.75
N ASP A 312 17.02 13.85 7.06
CA ASP A 312 17.11 13.86 5.58
C ASP A 312 17.43 15.23 4.94
N GLY A 313 18.11 16.12 5.68
CA GLY A 313 18.43 17.48 5.25
C GLY A 313 17.26 18.46 5.32
N LEU A 314 16.18 18.11 6.02
CA LEU A 314 14.95 18.87 6.16
C LEU A 314 14.61 19.13 7.63
N PHE A 315 13.97 20.26 7.89
CA PHE A 315 13.30 20.55 9.15
C PHE A 315 11.94 19.85 9.18
N ILE A 316 11.81 18.78 9.96
CA ILE A 316 10.59 17.99 10.07
C ILE A 316 9.79 18.52 11.25
N HIS A 317 8.55 18.96 10.99
CA HIS A 317 7.65 19.51 12.00
C HIS A 317 6.59 18.46 12.35
N ALA A 318 6.46 18.14 13.63
CA ALA A 318 5.42 17.26 14.14
C ALA A 318 4.63 17.93 15.26
N LYS A 319 3.45 17.39 15.55
CA LYS A 319 2.73 17.73 16.77
C LYS A 319 3.33 16.90 17.89
N ALA A 320 3.77 17.55 18.96
CA ALA A 320 4.22 16.83 20.16
C ALA A 320 3.02 16.15 20.84
N GLU A 321 1.87 16.85 20.87
CA GLU A 321 0.64 16.35 21.48
C GLU A 321 -0.54 16.37 20.50
N SER A 322 -1.33 15.31 20.55
CA SER A 322 -2.56 15.19 19.76
C SER A 322 -3.79 15.22 20.68
N GLY A 323 -4.70 16.16 20.43
CA GLY A 323 -5.92 16.28 21.22
C GLY A 323 -6.26 17.73 21.52
N PHE A 324 -7.27 17.92 22.37
CA PHE A 324 -7.58 19.22 22.94
C PHE A 324 -6.96 19.29 24.34
N HIS A 325 -5.95 20.13 24.49
CA HIS A 325 -5.27 20.37 25.77
C HIS A 325 -5.52 21.82 26.20
N PRO A 326 -5.83 22.06 27.49
CA PRO A 326 -5.78 23.39 28.07
C PRO A 326 -4.39 24.02 27.90
N THR A 327 -4.34 25.35 27.85
CA THR A 327 -3.08 26.10 27.69
C THR A 327 -2.10 25.78 28.82
N GLU A 328 -2.58 25.68 30.06
CA GLU A 328 -1.75 25.38 31.22
C GLU A 328 -1.08 24.00 31.12
N GLU A 329 -1.79 22.99 30.61
CA GLU A 329 -1.26 21.64 30.42
C GLU A 329 -0.15 21.62 29.35
N LEU A 330 -0.33 22.34 28.25
CA LEU A 330 0.70 22.46 27.21
C LEU A 330 1.94 23.23 27.69
N GLU A 331 1.76 24.21 28.59
CA GLU A 331 2.86 24.93 29.20
C GLU A 331 3.69 24.03 30.13
N GLU A 332 3.04 23.19 30.93
CA GLU A 332 3.67 22.17 31.79
C GLU A 332 4.40 21.13 30.95
N LEU A 333 3.75 20.53 29.95
CA LEU A 333 4.38 19.56 29.04
C LEU A 333 5.59 20.14 28.32
N PHE A 334 5.52 21.39 27.86
CA PHE A 334 6.68 22.05 27.26
C PHE A 334 7.85 22.10 28.25
N ASP A 335 7.60 22.46 29.52
CA ASP A 335 8.64 22.56 30.53
C ASP A 335 9.24 21.18 30.87
N ASP A 336 8.42 20.12 30.90
CA ASP A 336 8.86 18.75 31.09
C ASP A 336 9.74 18.26 29.94
N TYR A 337 9.33 18.51 28.69
CA TYR A 337 10.07 18.10 27.49
C TYR A 337 11.46 18.74 27.38
N ILE A 338 11.61 20.00 27.78
CA ILE A 338 12.92 20.67 27.77
C ILE A 338 13.78 20.27 28.97
N GLN A 339 13.18 19.85 30.10
CA GLN A 339 13.89 19.43 31.30
C GLN A 339 14.24 17.92 31.31
N GLY A 340 13.63 17.13 30.42
CA GLY A 340 13.90 15.70 30.28
C GLY A 340 13.31 14.85 31.41
N LEU A 341 12.14 15.24 31.94
CA LEU A 341 11.43 14.55 33.03
C LEU A 341 10.35 13.59 32.54
#